data_AF-A0A9V1F4D3-F1
#
_entry.id   AF-A0A9V1F4D3-F1
#
_cell.length_a   1.000
_cell.length_b   1.000
_cell.length_c   1.000
_cell.angle_alpha   90.00
_cell.angle_beta   90.00
_cell.angle_gamma   90.00
#
_symmetry.space_group_name_H-M   'P 1'
#
loop_
_entity.id
_entity.type
_entity.pdbx_description
1 polymer ?
#
loop_
_entity_poly.entity_id
_entity_poly.type
_entity_poly.pdbx_seq_one_letter_code
_entity_poly.pdbx_strand_id
1 'polypeptide(L)'
;MHYPAVLLLLLPGGVEAFRICAFNAQRLTLTKAAREHVMDTLVRILVRCDIMVLQEVVDSSGSAMSLLLRELNRFDESGSYTLLSSPSLGRSTYMEKYVYVYRSHKTQVLDSYVYNDEDDLFAREPFVARFTFPSEVLPSLVLVPLHTSPKTVEKELNALYDVFLDVSKHWQSKDMILLGDFNADCGSLTKKRIGELVLRTQEGFHWVIPDGEDTTVRASTHCAYDRIVLHGERCQSLLRSAAAFDFPGSFGLTEEEALNVSDHYPVEVELSRAARGVQPLGLAAALLLLLLLLP
;
A
#
# COMPACT_ATOMS: atom_id res chain seq x y z
N MET A 1 10.66 -15.70 55.90
CA MET A 1 10.67 -14.67 54.84
C MET A 1 10.48 -15.40 53.52
N HIS A 2 9.27 -15.38 52.97
CA HIS A 2 8.96 -16.00 51.69
C HIS A 2 8.93 -14.92 50.61
N TYR A 3 9.81 -15.01 49.63
CA TYR A 3 9.77 -14.17 48.43
C TYR A 3 8.55 -14.57 47.58
N PRO A 4 7.74 -13.62 47.09
CA PRO A 4 6.67 -13.97 46.17
C PRO A 4 7.30 -14.28 44.81
N ALA A 5 6.92 -15.42 44.23
CA ALA A 5 7.23 -15.74 42.85
C ALA A 5 6.46 -14.77 41.95
N VAL A 6 7.17 -13.90 41.24
CA VAL A 6 6.59 -13.06 40.19
C VAL A 6 6.28 -13.97 39.00
N LEU A 7 4.99 -14.23 38.79
CA LEU A 7 4.49 -14.90 37.60
C LEU A 7 4.66 -13.94 36.41
N LEU A 8 5.66 -14.21 35.56
CA LEU A 8 5.87 -13.48 34.32
C LEU A 8 4.73 -13.86 33.36
N LEU A 9 3.72 -12.99 33.25
CA LEU A 9 2.71 -13.10 32.19
C LEU A 9 3.41 -12.83 30.85
N LEU A 10 3.70 -13.90 30.12
CA LEU A 10 4.04 -13.82 28.71
C LEU A 10 2.82 -13.29 27.98
N LEU A 11 2.84 -11.99 27.66
CA LEU A 11 1.88 -11.40 26.73
C LEU A 11 1.99 -12.17 25.40
N PRO A 12 0.88 -12.63 24.81
CA PRO A 12 0.94 -13.24 23.49
C PRO A 12 1.56 -12.21 22.54
N GLY A 13 2.65 -12.61 21.86
CA GLY A 13 3.34 -11.76 20.89
C GLY A 13 2.32 -11.08 19.99
N GLY A 14 2.37 -9.75 19.92
CA GLY A 14 1.41 -8.98 19.14
C GLY A 14 1.34 -9.55 17.73
N VAL A 15 0.13 -9.78 17.22
CA VAL A 15 -0.06 -10.20 15.83
C VAL A 15 0.62 -9.15 14.96
N GLU A 16 1.75 -9.53 14.36
CA GLU A 16 2.54 -8.64 13.51
C GLU A 16 1.66 -8.23 12.33
N ALA A 17 1.36 -6.94 12.21
CA ALA A 17 0.60 -6.43 11.08
C ALA A 17 1.49 -6.43 9.83
N PHE A 18 0.92 -6.81 8.70
CA PHE A 18 1.57 -6.74 7.40
C PHE A 18 1.21 -5.41 6.74
N ARG A 19 2.21 -4.55 6.47
CA ARG A 19 1.99 -3.20 5.97
C ARG A 19 2.22 -3.11 4.46
N ILE A 20 1.23 -2.60 3.74
CA ILE A 20 1.27 -2.37 2.29
C ILE A 20 1.11 -0.87 2.05
N CYS A 21 1.96 -0.32 1.20
CA CYS A 21 2.03 1.12 0.96
C CYS A 21 2.00 1.41 -0.54
N ALA A 22 1.49 2.58 -0.91
CA ALA A 22 1.69 3.18 -2.23
C ALA A 22 2.26 4.58 -2.08
N PHE A 23 3.19 4.95 -2.95
CA PHE A 23 3.88 6.23 -2.88
C PHE A 23 4.23 6.76 -4.27
N ASN A 24 3.64 7.89 -4.64
CA ASN A 24 4.16 8.72 -5.73
C ASN A 24 5.49 9.34 -5.28
N ALA A 25 6.59 8.88 -5.87
CA ALA A 25 7.94 9.34 -5.52
C ALA A 25 8.39 10.57 -6.33
N GLN A 26 7.46 11.21 -7.05
CA GLN A 26 7.62 12.44 -7.82
C GLN A 26 8.86 12.41 -8.71
N ARG A 27 8.72 11.86 -9.92
CA ARG A 27 9.80 11.73 -10.91
C ARG A 27 11.10 11.16 -10.31
N LEU A 28 11.03 9.94 -9.79
CA LEU A 28 12.19 9.25 -9.21
C LEU A 28 13.18 8.82 -10.29
N THR A 29 14.18 9.66 -10.53
CA THR A 29 15.30 9.45 -11.47
C THR A 29 16.57 9.04 -10.72
N LEU A 30 17.59 8.57 -11.45
CA LEU A 30 18.92 8.33 -10.88
C LEU A 30 19.51 9.61 -10.24
N THR A 31 19.38 10.77 -10.90
CA THR A 31 19.87 12.04 -10.35
C THR A 31 19.19 12.38 -9.03
N LYS A 32 17.87 12.17 -8.93
CA LYS A 32 17.13 12.37 -7.67
C LYS A 32 17.60 11.40 -6.58
N ALA A 33 17.70 10.11 -6.92
CA ALA A 33 18.12 9.04 -6.01
C ALA A 33 19.60 9.14 -5.57
N ALA A 34 20.47 9.77 -6.36
CA ALA A 34 21.89 9.95 -6.03
C ALA A 34 22.13 11.05 -4.96
N ARG A 35 21.12 11.85 -4.61
CA ARG A 35 21.20 12.83 -3.53
C ARG A 35 21.05 12.12 -2.19
N GLU A 36 22.08 12.21 -1.34
CA GLU A 36 22.16 11.50 -0.05
C GLU A 36 20.92 11.70 0.83
N HIS A 37 20.52 12.95 1.11
CA HIS A 37 19.34 13.25 1.92
C HIS A 37 18.03 12.66 1.34
N VAL A 38 17.90 12.60 0.02
CA VAL A 38 16.73 12.00 -0.64
C VAL A 38 16.75 10.50 -0.46
N MET A 39 17.89 9.85 -0.73
CA MET A 39 18.05 8.42 -0.57
C MET A 39 17.80 7.98 0.88
N ASP A 40 18.41 8.67 1.84
CA ASP A 40 18.23 8.37 3.27
C ASP A 40 16.76 8.50 3.70
N THR A 41 16.07 9.53 3.21
CA THR A 41 14.64 9.70 3.50
C THR A 41 13.81 8.62 2.82
N LEU A 42 14.04 8.31 1.54
CA LEU A 42 13.35 7.25 0.83
C LEU A 42 13.53 5.90 1.54
N VAL A 43 14.76 5.55 1.93
CA VAL A 43 15.05 4.33 2.69
C VAL A 43 14.23 4.30 3.98
N ARG A 44 14.22 5.39 4.77
CA ARG A 44 13.44 5.48 6.02
C ARG A 44 11.93 5.37 5.80
N ILE A 45 11.40 5.85 4.67
CA ILE A 45 10.00 5.67 4.29
C ILE A 45 9.75 4.18 3.97
N LEU A 46 10.56 3.60 3.10
CA LEU A 46 10.32 2.27 2.53
C LEU A 46 10.44 1.15 3.57
N VAL A 47 11.34 1.28 4.55
CA VAL A 47 11.53 0.23 5.57
C VAL A 47 10.32 0.01 6.47
N ARG A 48 9.38 0.95 6.48
CA ARG A 48 8.11 0.84 7.20
C ARG A 48 7.17 -0.19 6.57
N CYS A 49 7.34 -0.51 5.30
CA CYS A 49 6.39 -1.29 4.51
C CYS A 49 6.95 -2.69 4.24
N ASP A 50 6.08 -3.70 4.26
CA ASP A 50 6.44 -5.05 3.81
C ASP A 50 6.34 -5.15 2.28
N ILE A 51 5.41 -4.40 1.67
CA ILE A 51 5.34 -4.11 0.23
C ILE A 51 5.15 -2.60 0.06
N MET A 52 6.03 -1.95 -0.71
CA MET A 52 5.89 -0.58 -1.20
C MET A 52 5.63 -0.60 -2.71
N VAL A 53 4.57 0.06 -3.16
CA VAL A 53 4.31 0.36 -4.57
C VAL A 53 4.78 1.77 -4.88
N LEU A 54 5.90 1.89 -5.60
CA LEU A 54 6.40 3.17 -6.08
C LEU A 54 5.79 3.55 -7.42
N GLN A 55 5.43 4.82 -7.55
CA GLN A 55 4.92 5.45 -8.77
C GLN A 55 5.82 6.62 -9.18
N GLU A 56 5.64 7.11 -10.42
CA GLU A 56 6.53 8.09 -11.05
C GLU A 56 8.01 7.69 -11.08
N VAL A 57 8.30 6.39 -11.21
CA VAL A 57 9.69 5.93 -11.38
C VAL A 57 10.14 6.16 -12.83
N VAL A 58 11.10 7.06 -13.02
CA VAL A 58 11.66 7.39 -14.34
C VAL A 58 13.08 6.83 -14.42
N ASP A 59 13.16 5.52 -14.67
CA ASP A 59 14.40 4.75 -14.65
C ASP A 59 14.46 3.71 -15.78
N SER A 60 14.78 4.17 -17.00
CA SER A 60 14.92 3.30 -18.17
C SER A 60 16.06 2.29 -18.02
N SER A 61 17.15 2.67 -17.33
CA SER A 61 18.34 1.84 -17.13
C SER A 61 18.22 0.81 -16.00
N GLY A 62 17.29 1.01 -15.05
CA GLY A 62 17.21 0.25 -13.80
C GLY A 62 18.23 0.67 -12.73
N SER A 63 19.06 1.69 -12.99
CA SER A 63 20.14 2.11 -12.10
C SER A 63 19.64 2.81 -10.83
N ALA A 64 18.57 3.60 -10.92
CA ALA A 64 17.99 4.28 -9.75
C ALA A 64 17.41 3.25 -8.78
N MET A 65 16.69 2.26 -9.32
CA MET A 65 16.09 1.19 -8.52
C MET A 65 17.15 0.23 -7.97
N SER A 66 18.20 -0.07 -8.73
CA SER A 66 19.35 -0.85 -8.23
C SER A 66 20.08 -0.15 -7.09
N LEU A 67 20.26 1.18 -7.20
CA LEU A 67 20.83 2.00 -6.13
C LEU A 67 19.94 1.95 -4.88
N LEU A 68 18.65 2.26 -5.02
CA LEU A 68 17.69 2.23 -3.91
C LEU A 68 17.66 0.87 -3.21
N LEU A 69 17.59 -0.23 -3.97
CA LEU A 69 17.56 -1.59 -3.42
C LEU A 69 18.83 -1.92 -2.64
N ARG A 70 20.00 -1.49 -3.12
CA ARG A 70 21.27 -1.66 -2.41
C ARG A 70 21.26 -0.91 -1.08
N GLU A 71 20.82 0.34 -1.08
CA GLU A 71 20.79 1.16 0.14
C GLU A 71 19.78 0.65 1.16
N LEU A 72 18.61 0.19 0.72
CA LEU A 72 17.62 -0.47 1.58
C LEU A 72 18.20 -1.71 2.27
N ASN A 73 18.83 -2.60 1.49
CA ASN A 73 19.43 -3.83 2.01
C ASN A 73 20.66 -3.58 2.90
N ARG A 74 21.30 -2.41 2.78
CA ARG A 74 22.38 -1.98 3.67
C ARG A 74 21.84 -1.40 4.98
N PHE A 75 20.71 -0.69 4.92
CA PHE A 75 20.11 -0.01 6.06
C PHE A 75 19.33 -0.97 6.98
N ASP A 76 18.57 -1.90 6.41
CA ASP A 76 17.65 -2.76 7.16
C ASP A 76 18.20 -4.18 7.32
N GLU A 77 18.75 -4.46 8.50
CA GLU A 77 19.29 -5.77 8.85
C GLU A 77 18.20 -6.82 9.14
N SER A 78 16.93 -6.42 9.26
CA SER A 78 15.84 -7.35 9.60
C SER A 78 15.47 -8.32 8.47
N GLY A 79 15.89 -8.03 7.24
CA GLY A 79 15.82 -8.99 6.14
C GLY A 79 15.86 -8.33 4.77
N SER A 80 16.11 -9.15 3.75
CA SER A 80 16.39 -8.64 2.41
C SER A 80 15.15 -8.19 1.65
N TYR A 81 15.28 -7.05 0.98
CA TYR A 81 14.35 -6.56 -0.03
C TYR A 81 14.73 -7.08 -1.41
N THR A 82 13.72 -7.22 -2.25
CA THR A 82 13.83 -7.37 -3.70
C THR A 82 12.79 -6.48 -4.38
N LEU A 83 12.78 -6.47 -5.72
CA LEU A 83 11.83 -5.66 -6.49
C LEU A 83 11.20 -6.42 -7.66
N LEU A 84 10.02 -5.94 -8.06
CA LEU A 84 9.35 -6.28 -9.32
C LEU A 84 8.99 -4.96 -10.01
N SER A 85 9.45 -4.78 -11.25
CA SER A 85 9.25 -3.53 -12.00
C SER A 85 8.44 -3.78 -13.27
N SER A 86 7.51 -2.87 -13.57
CA SER A 86 6.85 -2.85 -14.88
C SER A 86 7.83 -2.46 -16.00
N PRO A 87 7.45 -2.70 -17.27
CA PRO A 87 7.96 -1.93 -18.40
C PRO A 87 7.72 -0.43 -18.21
N SER A 88 8.34 0.39 -19.06
CA SER A 88 8.02 1.82 -19.14
C SER A 88 6.65 2.03 -19.77
N LEU A 89 5.77 2.74 -19.07
CA LEU A 89 4.36 2.98 -19.42
C LEU A 89 4.12 4.48 -19.58
N GLY A 90 3.28 4.86 -20.55
CA GLY A 90 3.03 6.25 -20.89
C GLY A 90 2.67 6.46 -22.36
N ARG A 91 1.95 7.54 -22.64
CA ARG A 91 1.52 7.90 -24.01
C ARG A 91 2.51 8.79 -24.77
N SER A 92 3.63 9.17 -24.15
CA SER A 92 4.53 10.20 -24.68
C SER A 92 6.00 9.83 -24.47
N THR A 93 6.91 10.76 -24.71
CA THR A 93 8.33 10.59 -24.36
C THR A 93 8.57 10.54 -22.85
N TYR A 94 7.65 11.10 -22.06
CA TYR A 94 7.64 10.92 -20.62
C TYR A 94 6.95 9.59 -20.28
N MET A 95 7.75 8.68 -19.74
CA MET A 95 7.36 7.31 -19.40
C MET A 95 7.74 7.04 -17.95
N GLU A 96 6.87 6.33 -17.25
CA GLU A 96 7.03 5.97 -15.84
C GLU A 96 6.99 4.45 -15.67
N LYS A 97 7.36 3.97 -14.49
CA LYS A 97 7.21 2.58 -14.08
C LYS A 97 6.47 2.49 -12.75
N TYR A 98 5.71 1.42 -12.60
CA TYR A 98 5.31 0.91 -11.29
C TYR A 98 6.40 -0.03 -10.78
N VAL A 99 6.85 0.17 -9.54
CA VAL A 99 7.85 -0.71 -8.92
C VAL A 99 7.36 -1.18 -7.56
N TYR A 100 7.20 -2.48 -7.42
CA TYR A 100 6.99 -3.12 -6.13
C TYR A 100 8.34 -3.38 -5.48
N VAL A 101 8.56 -2.82 -4.29
CA VAL A 101 9.71 -3.12 -3.44
C VAL A 101 9.19 -3.88 -2.22
N TYR A 102 9.69 -5.08 -1.96
CA TYR A 102 9.10 -5.95 -0.93
C TYR A 102 10.13 -6.80 -0.19
N ARG A 103 9.79 -7.15 1.06
CA ARG A 103 10.60 -8.01 1.93
C ARG A 103 10.47 -9.46 1.48
N SER A 104 11.52 -9.98 0.85
CA SER A 104 11.56 -11.32 0.23
C SER A 104 11.32 -12.49 1.21
N HIS A 105 11.55 -12.28 2.50
CA HIS A 105 11.31 -13.26 3.56
C HIS A 105 9.88 -13.25 4.10
N LYS A 106 9.08 -12.21 3.81
CA LYS A 106 7.69 -12.08 4.26
C LYS A 106 6.67 -12.37 3.16
N THR A 107 7.03 -12.12 1.90
CA THR A 107 6.17 -12.29 0.74
C THR A 107 6.98 -12.56 -0.53
N GLN A 108 6.34 -13.21 -1.50
CA GLN A 108 6.89 -13.52 -2.81
C GLN A 108 5.87 -13.18 -3.89
N VAL A 109 6.34 -12.73 -5.05
CA VAL A 109 5.52 -12.59 -6.24
C VAL A 109 5.16 -13.99 -6.73
N LEU A 110 3.86 -14.26 -6.86
CA LEU A 110 3.34 -15.48 -7.47
C LEU A 110 3.21 -15.31 -8.99
N ASP A 111 2.70 -14.16 -9.43
CA ASP A 111 2.47 -13.84 -10.82
C ASP A 111 2.26 -12.32 -10.99
N SER A 112 2.44 -11.81 -12.21
CA SER A 112 2.22 -10.40 -12.53
C SER A 112 2.01 -10.17 -14.02
N TYR A 113 1.21 -9.16 -14.38
CA TYR A 113 1.01 -8.76 -15.76
C TYR A 113 0.66 -7.28 -15.87
N VAL A 114 0.93 -6.69 -17.03
CA VAL A 114 0.38 -5.37 -17.39
C VAL A 114 -1.00 -5.61 -17.98
N TYR A 115 -2.01 -4.92 -17.47
CA TYR A 115 -3.38 -5.01 -17.97
C TYR A 115 -3.42 -4.67 -19.46
N ASN A 116 -4.11 -5.50 -20.25
CA ASN A 116 -4.26 -5.31 -21.68
C ASN A 116 -5.36 -4.28 -21.96
N ASP A 117 -4.98 -3.01 -22.09
CA ASP A 117 -5.87 -1.87 -22.29
C ASP A 117 -6.22 -1.69 -23.79
N GLU A 118 -7.12 -2.54 -24.31
CA GLU A 118 -7.48 -2.55 -25.74
C GLU A 118 -8.07 -1.22 -26.23
N ASP A 119 -8.78 -0.50 -25.35
CA ASP A 119 -9.46 0.75 -25.66
C ASP A 119 -8.60 2.00 -25.38
N ASP A 120 -7.33 1.83 -25.00
CA ASP A 120 -6.41 2.92 -24.61
C ASP A 120 -7.08 3.90 -23.65
N LEU A 121 -7.58 3.40 -22.51
CA LEU A 121 -8.25 4.17 -21.46
C LEU A 121 -7.25 4.78 -20.46
N PHE A 122 -6.17 4.07 -20.17
CA PHE A 122 -5.17 4.44 -19.17
C PHE A 122 -4.01 5.23 -19.79
N ALA A 123 -3.47 6.19 -19.05
CA ALA A 123 -2.22 6.83 -19.45
C ALA A 123 -1.01 5.93 -19.14
N ARG A 124 -1.12 5.14 -18.08
CA ARG A 124 -0.16 4.15 -17.59
C ARG A 124 -0.96 2.93 -17.14
N GLU A 125 -0.97 1.90 -17.97
CA GLU A 125 -1.73 0.67 -17.79
C GLU A 125 -1.41 0.01 -16.44
N PRO A 126 -2.41 -0.42 -15.65
CA PRO A 126 -2.16 -1.05 -14.35
C PRO A 126 -1.21 -2.25 -14.47
N PHE A 127 -0.09 -2.21 -13.75
CA PHE A 127 0.82 -3.35 -13.64
C PHE A 127 0.42 -4.18 -12.44
N VAL A 128 -0.41 -5.20 -12.65
CA VAL A 128 -1.00 -6.01 -11.58
C VAL A 128 -0.02 -7.06 -11.11
N ALA A 129 0.08 -7.26 -9.78
CA ALA A 129 0.87 -8.33 -9.20
C ALA A 129 0.13 -9.07 -8.07
N ARG A 130 0.26 -10.39 -8.07
CA ARG A 130 -0.24 -11.28 -7.03
C ARG A 130 0.90 -11.73 -6.13
N PHE A 131 0.74 -11.53 -4.83
CA PHE A 131 1.73 -11.85 -3.82
C PHE A 131 1.25 -12.98 -2.91
N THR A 132 2.16 -13.78 -2.37
CA THR A 132 1.86 -14.57 -1.17
C THR A 132 1.55 -13.64 -0.02
N PHE A 133 0.57 -13.98 0.79
CA PHE A 133 0.23 -13.22 1.99
C PHE A 133 0.26 -14.17 3.19
N PRO A 134 0.94 -13.80 4.30
CA PRO A 134 1.17 -14.71 5.41
C PRO A 134 -0.07 -14.82 6.31
N SER A 135 -1.16 -15.37 5.75
CA SER A 135 -2.43 -15.62 6.42
C SER A 135 -3.06 -16.92 5.93
N GLU A 136 -3.63 -17.70 6.86
CA GLU A 136 -4.37 -18.92 6.50
C GLU A 136 -5.68 -18.62 5.77
N VAL A 137 -6.36 -17.52 6.11
CA VAL A 137 -7.65 -17.17 5.49
C VAL A 137 -7.45 -16.53 4.11
N LEU A 138 -6.36 -15.79 3.91
CA LEU A 138 -6.03 -15.12 2.66
C LEU A 138 -4.57 -15.43 2.27
N PRO A 139 -4.28 -16.60 1.68
CA PRO A 139 -2.90 -17.02 1.43
C PRO A 139 -2.19 -16.23 0.31
N SER A 140 -2.95 -15.45 -0.47
CA SER A 140 -2.40 -14.57 -1.50
C SER A 140 -3.28 -13.34 -1.66
N LEU A 141 -2.66 -12.21 -1.99
CA LEU A 141 -3.33 -10.94 -2.19
C LEU A 141 -2.89 -10.31 -3.52
N VAL A 142 -3.83 -9.67 -4.22
CA VAL A 142 -3.54 -8.96 -5.47
C VAL A 142 -3.45 -7.47 -5.21
N LEU A 143 -2.43 -6.82 -5.81
CA LEU A 143 -2.24 -5.38 -5.80
C LEU A 143 -2.39 -4.82 -7.22
N VAL A 144 -3.27 -3.83 -7.38
CA VAL A 144 -3.56 -3.16 -8.66
C VAL A 144 -3.17 -1.68 -8.53
N PRO A 145 -1.98 -1.28 -9.00
CA PRO A 145 -1.51 0.08 -8.90
C PRO A 145 -2.12 0.95 -9.99
N LEU A 146 -2.44 2.20 -9.68
CA LEU A 146 -2.80 3.19 -10.69
C LEU A 146 -2.29 4.58 -10.30
N HIS A 147 -1.59 5.22 -11.23
CA HIS A 147 -1.30 6.64 -11.25
C HIS A 147 -2.09 7.24 -12.41
N THR A 148 -3.18 7.93 -12.13
CA THR A 148 -4.07 8.49 -13.16
C THR A 148 -3.44 9.70 -13.84
N SER A 149 -3.78 9.97 -15.10
CA SER A 149 -3.45 11.28 -15.68
C SER A 149 -4.41 12.35 -15.15
N PRO A 150 -3.92 13.53 -14.74
CA PRO A 150 -4.78 14.63 -14.29
C PRO A 150 -5.85 15.06 -15.32
N LYS A 151 -5.68 14.72 -16.60
CA LYS A 151 -6.63 15.06 -17.67
C LYS A 151 -7.77 14.04 -17.82
N THR A 152 -7.61 12.83 -17.30
CA THR A 152 -8.51 11.68 -17.54
C THR A 152 -8.86 10.93 -16.26
N VAL A 153 -8.73 11.57 -15.10
CA VAL A 153 -8.97 10.98 -13.76
C VAL A 153 -10.30 10.20 -13.68
N GLU A 154 -11.43 10.83 -14.01
CA GLU A 154 -12.75 10.18 -13.94
C GLU A 154 -12.85 8.96 -14.88
N LYS A 155 -12.25 9.06 -16.08
CA LYS A 155 -12.26 7.99 -17.09
C LYS A 155 -11.44 6.79 -16.60
N GLU A 156 -10.21 7.03 -16.15
CA GLU A 156 -9.29 5.98 -15.69
C GLU A 156 -9.81 5.29 -14.42
N LEU A 157 -10.34 6.04 -13.46
CA LEU A 157 -10.89 5.45 -12.23
C LEU A 157 -12.14 4.61 -12.47
N ASN A 158 -12.98 4.97 -13.45
CA ASN A 158 -14.11 4.13 -13.83
C ASN A 158 -13.66 2.86 -14.57
N ALA A 159 -12.66 2.98 -15.47
CA ALA A 159 -12.07 1.83 -16.17
C ALA A 159 -11.38 0.84 -15.21
N LEU A 160 -10.95 1.28 -14.03
CA LEU A 160 -10.34 0.43 -13.02
C LEU A 160 -11.29 -0.67 -12.50
N TYR A 161 -12.62 -0.51 -12.69
CA TYR A 161 -13.57 -1.59 -12.46
C TYR A 161 -13.41 -2.76 -13.45
N ASP A 162 -13.12 -2.49 -14.71
CA ASP A 162 -12.90 -3.53 -15.73
C ASP A 162 -11.60 -4.30 -15.46
N VAL A 163 -10.58 -3.61 -14.93
CA VAL A 163 -9.36 -4.24 -14.41
C VAL A 163 -9.70 -5.18 -13.26
N PHE A 164 -10.53 -4.76 -12.30
CA PHE A 164 -11.00 -5.64 -11.23
C PHE A 164 -11.71 -6.89 -11.78
N LEU A 165 -12.56 -6.74 -12.79
CA LEU A 165 -13.26 -7.88 -13.41
C LEU A 165 -12.30 -8.84 -14.12
N ASP A 166 -11.34 -8.30 -14.86
CA ASP A 166 -10.30 -9.07 -15.54
C ASP A 166 -9.47 -9.88 -14.55
N VAL A 167 -8.90 -9.22 -13.54
CA VAL A 167 -8.12 -9.86 -12.48
C VAL A 167 -8.95 -10.92 -11.75
N SER A 168 -10.23 -10.62 -11.50
CA SER A 168 -11.14 -11.53 -10.81
C SER A 168 -11.35 -12.81 -11.59
N LYS A 169 -11.48 -12.70 -12.91
CA LYS A 169 -11.59 -13.83 -13.83
C LYS A 169 -10.26 -14.56 -13.97
N HIS A 170 -9.15 -13.84 -14.07
CA HIS A 170 -7.82 -14.39 -14.31
C HIS A 170 -7.35 -15.28 -13.16
N TRP A 171 -7.50 -14.82 -11.90
CA TRP A 171 -7.05 -15.57 -10.72
C TRP A 171 -8.17 -16.18 -9.87
N GLN A 172 -9.44 -16.09 -10.31
CA GLN A 172 -10.61 -16.61 -9.60
C GLN A 172 -10.68 -16.10 -8.13
N SER A 173 -10.32 -14.83 -7.93
CA SER A 173 -10.27 -14.19 -6.62
C SER A 173 -10.77 -12.77 -6.72
N LYS A 174 -11.57 -12.34 -5.74
CA LYS A 174 -12.02 -10.95 -5.61
C LYS A 174 -11.32 -10.18 -4.49
N ASP A 175 -10.38 -10.84 -3.78
CA ASP A 175 -9.61 -10.23 -2.70
C ASP A 175 -8.43 -9.44 -3.28
N MET A 176 -8.57 -8.11 -3.31
CA MET A 176 -7.63 -7.20 -3.98
C MET A 176 -7.50 -5.88 -3.25
N ILE A 177 -6.36 -5.23 -3.45
CA ILE A 177 -6.14 -3.84 -3.10
C ILE A 177 -5.85 -3.06 -4.39
N LEU A 178 -6.63 -2.03 -4.64
CA LEU A 178 -6.37 -1.02 -5.67
C LEU A 178 -5.80 0.20 -4.99
N LEU A 179 -4.63 0.69 -5.43
CA LEU A 179 -3.88 1.69 -4.67
C LEU A 179 -3.00 2.59 -5.53
N GLY A 180 -2.74 3.81 -5.04
CA GLY A 180 -1.83 4.77 -5.66
C GLY A 180 -2.39 6.18 -5.75
N ASP A 181 -1.67 7.05 -6.45
CA ASP A 181 -2.10 8.40 -6.81
C ASP A 181 -3.25 8.37 -7.82
N PHE A 182 -4.46 8.36 -7.28
CA PHE A 182 -5.68 8.35 -8.07
C PHE A 182 -6.06 9.76 -8.54
N ASN A 183 -5.38 10.82 -8.09
CA ASN A 183 -5.80 12.21 -8.24
C ASN A 183 -7.28 12.43 -7.84
N ALA A 184 -7.78 11.68 -6.85
CA ALA A 184 -9.21 11.60 -6.52
C ALA A 184 -9.69 12.66 -5.51
N ASP A 185 -9.37 13.94 -5.74
CA ASP A 185 -9.89 15.07 -4.96
C ASP A 185 -9.64 16.44 -5.64
N CYS A 186 -10.00 17.53 -4.95
CA CYS A 186 -9.63 18.90 -5.26
C CYS A 186 -10.00 19.30 -6.70
N GLY A 187 -9.10 20.01 -7.39
CA GLY A 187 -9.32 20.44 -8.77
C GLY A 187 -9.31 19.31 -9.80
N SER A 188 -8.79 18.14 -9.43
CA SER A 188 -8.66 16.98 -10.32
C SER A 188 -9.99 16.22 -10.45
N LEU A 189 -10.72 16.02 -9.35
CA LEU A 189 -12.04 15.41 -9.37
C LEU A 189 -12.92 15.94 -8.23
N THR A 190 -14.05 16.56 -8.57
CA THR A 190 -14.97 17.12 -7.56
C THR A 190 -15.62 16.04 -6.69
N LYS A 191 -15.96 16.37 -5.44
CA LYS A 191 -16.65 15.45 -4.50
C LYS A 191 -17.91 14.79 -5.08
N LYS A 192 -18.70 15.55 -5.84
CA LYS A 192 -19.88 14.99 -6.53
C LYS A 192 -19.49 13.87 -7.49
N ARG A 193 -18.50 14.11 -8.34
CA ARG A 193 -17.99 13.14 -9.32
C ARG A 193 -17.35 11.93 -8.66
N ILE A 194 -16.61 12.13 -7.57
CA ILE A 194 -16.08 11.03 -6.75
C ILE A 194 -17.24 10.13 -6.31
N GLY A 195 -18.31 10.69 -5.74
CA GLY A 195 -19.48 9.93 -5.31
C GLY A 195 -20.22 9.18 -6.43
N GLU A 196 -19.96 9.51 -7.70
CA GLU A 196 -20.55 8.88 -8.89
C GLU A 196 -19.65 7.79 -9.50
N LEU A 197 -18.40 7.64 -9.05
CA LEU A 197 -17.47 6.62 -9.57
C LEU A 197 -18.04 5.21 -9.40
N VAL A 198 -17.75 4.32 -10.36
CA VAL A 198 -18.13 2.91 -10.28
C VAL A 198 -17.56 2.26 -9.03
N LEU A 199 -16.29 2.53 -8.70
CA LEU A 199 -15.63 2.03 -7.47
C LEU A 199 -16.19 2.61 -6.17
N ARG A 200 -17.13 3.56 -6.22
CA ARG A 200 -17.80 4.16 -5.04
C ARG A 200 -19.24 3.69 -4.89
N THR A 201 -19.87 3.41 -6.01
CA THR A 201 -21.30 3.06 -6.08
C THR A 201 -21.53 1.56 -6.17
N GLN A 202 -20.58 0.80 -6.72
CA GLN A 202 -20.62 -0.66 -6.70
C GLN A 202 -20.32 -1.20 -5.31
N GLU A 203 -21.09 -2.22 -4.90
CA GLU A 203 -20.88 -2.90 -3.63
C GLU A 203 -19.52 -3.61 -3.57
N GLY A 204 -18.95 -3.71 -2.37
CA GLY A 204 -17.71 -4.45 -2.13
C GLY A 204 -16.43 -3.61 -2.21
N PHE A 205 -16.45 -2.44 -2.84
CA PHE A 205 -15.30 -1.53 -2.87
C PHE A 205 -15.26 -0.62 -1.63
N HIS A 206 -14.23 -0.79 -0.81
CA HIS A 206 -14.07 -0.07 0.46
C HIS A 206 -12.86 0.85 0.36
N TRP A 207 -13.13 2.15 0.22
CA TRP A 207 -12.08 3.17 0.22
C TRP A 207 -11.65 3.44 1.65
N VAL A 208 -10.42 3.06 1.99
CA VAL A 208 -9.92 3.11 3.37
C VAL A 208 -9.13 4.38 3.67
N ILE A 209 -8.73 5.12 2.63
CA ILE A 209 -8.26 6.50 2.75
C ILE A 209 -9.47 7.44 2.54
N PRO A 210 -9.98 8.11 3.59
CA PRO A 210 -11.17 8.93 3.51
C PRO A 210 -10.95 10.22 2.70
N ASP A 211 -12.05 10.81 2.22
CA ASP A 211 -12.02 12.03 1.37
C ASP A 211 -11.55 13.30 2.10
N GLY A 212 -11.32 13.23 3.41
CA GLY A 212 -10.80 14.34 4.21
C GLY A 212 -9.36 14.13 4.67
N GLU A 213 -8.70 13.04 4.25
CA GLU A 213 -7.30 12.80 4.58
C GLU A 213 -6.39 13.50 3.58
N ASP A 214 -5.45 14.29 4.09
CA ASP A 214 -4.46 14.94 3.25
C ASP A 214 -3.38 13.95 2.84
N THR A 215 -3.09 13.91 1.55
CA THR A 215 -2.05 13.06 0.97
C THR A 215 -0.96 13.88 0.29
N THR A 216 -0.93 15.19 0.53
CA THR A 216 0.00 16.13 -0.10
C THR A 216 0.96 16.75 0.90
N VAL A 217 2.21 16.97 0.48
CA VAL A 217 3.27 17.56 1.32
C VAL A 217 3.12 19.08 1.46
N ARG A 218 2.59 19.75 0.43
CA ARG A 218 2.52 21.22 0.43
C ARG A 218 1.47 21.70 1.42
N ALA A 219 1.85 22.57 2.34
CA ALA A 219 0.94 23.19 3.30
C ALA A 219 -0.15 24.06 2.63
N SER A 220 0.05 24.46 1.37
CA SER A 220 -0.92 25.19 0.57
C SER A 220 -2.03 24.31 -0.03
N THR A 221 -1.89 22.99 0.03
CA THR A 221 -2.88 22.03 -0.47
C THR A 221 -3.45 21.20 0.68
N HIS A 222 -4.62 20.62 0.44
CA HIS A 222 -5.24 19.67 1.36
C HIS A 222 -6.15 18.75 0.54
N CYS A 223 -5.57 17.67 0.01
CA CYS A 223 -6.19 16.85 -1.03
C CYS A 223 -5.96 15.35 -0.78
N ALA A 224 -7.03 14.57 -0.92
CA ALA A 224 -7.01 13.10 -0.87
C ALA A 224 -6.75 12.50 -2.26
N TYR A 225 -5.59 12.80 -2.87
CA TYR A 225 -5.21 12.29 -4.18
C TYR A 225 -4.86 10.80 -4.16
N ASP A 226 -4.01 10.40 -3.21
CA ASP A 226 -3.57 9.03 -3.05
C ASP A 226 -4.61 8.21 -2.30
N ARG A 227 -4.91 7.00 -2.80
CA ARG A 227 -6.02 6.19 -2.30
C ARG A 227 -5.63 4.74 -2.16
N ILE A 228 -6.36 4.07 -1.26
CA ILE A 228 -6.36 2.62 -1.11
C ILE A 228 -7.82 2.18 -1.08
N VAL A 229 -8.16 1.24 -1.95
CA VAL A 229 -9.49 0.64 -2.09
C VAL A 229 -9.38 -0.86 -1.94
N LEU A 230 -10.05 -1.42 -0.94
CA LEU A 230 -10.09 -2.86 -0.69
C LEU A 230 -11.32 -3.47 -1.35
N HIS A 231 -11.17 -4.67 -1.91
CA HIS A 231 -12.28 -5.52 -2.33
C HIS A 231 -12.10 -6.94 -1.78
N GLY A 232 -13.21 -7.63 -1.51
CA GLY A 232 -13.25 -8.99 -0.99
C GLY A 232 -13.36 -9.05 0.53
N GLU A 233 -14.28 -9.88 1.03
CA GLU A 233 -14.60 -9.98 2.46
C GLU A 233 -13.39 -10.38 3.30
N ARG A 234 -12.52 -11.26 2.79
CA ARG A 234 -11.34 -11.72 3.54
C ARG A 234 -10.34 -10.60 3.68
N CYS A 235 -10.03 -9.89 2.59
CA CYS A 235 -9.16 -8.72 2.61
C CYS A 235 -9.67 -7.65 3.59
N GLN A 236 -10.97 -7.34 3.55
CA GLN A 236 -11.58 -6.34 4.44
C GLN A 236 -11.58 -6.79 5.91
N SER A 237 -11.83 -8.08 6.18
CA SER A 237 -11.84 -8.61 7.55
C SER A 237 -10.49 -8.52 8.27
N LEU A 238 -9.41 -8.44 7.49
CA LEU A 238 -8.04 -8.33 7.98
C LEU A 238 -7.59 -6.89 8.20
N LEU A 239 -8.35 -5.89 7.75
CA LEU A 239 -8.01 -4.48 7.91
C LEU A 239 -7.87 -4.10 9.40
N ARG A 240 -6.71 -3.51 9.74
CA ARG A 240 -6.43 -2.94 11.06
C ARG A 240 -6.47 -1.43 11.04
N SER A 241 -5.75 -0.81 10.12
CA SER A 241 -5.67 0.63 9.94
C SER A 241 -5.34 0.98 8.49
N ALA A 242 -5.68 2.21 8.10
CA ALA A 242 -5.21 2.85 6.89
C ALA A 242 -5.01 4.34 7.19
N ALA A 243 -3.97 4.95 6.60
CA ALA A 243 -3.66 6.36 6.77
C ALA A 243 -2.66 6.84 5.69
N ALA A 244 -2.52 8.15 5.56
CA ALA A 244 -1.36 8.79 4.95
C ALA A 244 -0.21 8.87 5.97
N PHE A 245 1.01 8.66 5.50
CA PHE A 245 2.22 8.79 6.32
C PHE A 245 2.85 10.17 6.10
N ASP A 246 2.61 11.09 7.03
CA ASP A 246 3.29 12.38 7.14
C ASP A 246 4.77 12.18 7.48
N PHE A 247 5.55 11.83 6.46
CA PHE A 247 7.00 11.63 6.58
C PHE A 247 7.75 12.91 6.96
N PRO A 248 7.36 14.13 6.52
CA PRO A 248 8.02 15.35 6.95
C PRO A 248 7.89 15.57 8.45
N GLY A 249 6.68 15.48 8.99
CA GLY A 249 6.43 15.59 10.43
C GLY A 249 7.13 14.48 11.21
N SER A 250 7.07 13.25 10.72
CA SER A 250 7.69 12.08 11.37
C SER A 250 9.22 12.13 11.42
N PHE A 251 9.84 12.77 10.42
CA PHE A 251 11.30 12.84 10.30
C PHE A 251 11.89 14.20 10.63
N GLY A 252 11.06 15.19 10.99
CA GLY A 252 11.47 16.54 11.34
C GLY A 252 12.00 17.34 10.15
N LEU A 253 11.47 17.09 8.95
CA LEU A 253 11.87 17.78 7.72
C LEU A 253 11.07 19.08 7.56
N THR A 254 11.72 20.10 7.00
CA THR A 254 11.03 21.26 6.46
C THR A 254 10.24 20.88 5.20
N GLU A 255 9.25 21.71 4.81
CA GLU A 255 8.52 21.52 3.54
C GLU A 255 9.49 21.48 2.34
N GLU A 256 10.52 22.33 2.32
CA GLU A 256 11.52 22.36 1.24
C GLU A 256 12.31 21.04 1.13
N GLU A 257 12.77 20.50 2.26
CA GLU A 257 13.46 19.21 2.30
C GLU A 257 12.53 18.07 1.89
N ALA A 258 11.28 18.10 2.35
CA ALA A 258 10.27 17.12 1.98
C ALA A 258 9.96 17.13 0.48
N LEU A 259 9.80 18.32 -0.12
CA LEU A 259 9.55 18.50 -1.55
C LEU A 259 10.74 18.09 -2.43
N ASN A 260 11.94 17.97 -1.88
CA ASN A 260 13.05 17.34 -2.58
C ASN A 260 12.87 15.81 -2.71
N VAL A 261 12.08 15.20 -1.82
CA VAL A 261 11.77 13.76 -1.77
C VAL A 261 10.47 13.44 -2.52
N SER A 262 9.37 14.12 -2.23
CA SER A 262 8.11 14.04 -2.98
C SER A 262 7.17 15.18 -2.59
N ASP A 263 6.18 15.47 -3.42
CA ASP A 263 5.02 16.31 -3.10
C ASP A 263 3.80 15.52 -2.60
N HIS A 264 3.89 14.19 -2.53
CA HIS A 264 2.87 13.30 -1.98
C HIS A 264 3.33 12.66 -0.66
N TYR A 265 2.39 12.31 0.21
CA TYR A 265 2.63 11.36 1.30
C TYR A 265 2.40 9.92 0.81
N PRO A 266 3.16 8.93 1.27
CA PRO A 266 2.76 7.54 1.12
C PRO A 266 1.41 7.30 1.78
N VAL A 267 0.53 6.53 1.13
CA VAL A 267 -0.65 5.96 1.79
C VAL A 267 -0.37 4.52 2.18
N GLU A 268 -0.79 4.11 3.37
CA GLU A 268 -0.49 2.81 3.95
C GLU A 268 -1.74 2.13 4.50
N VAL A 269 -1.74 0.79 4.44
CA VAL A 269 -2.73 -0.09 5.07
C VAL A 269 -2.01 -1.16 5.87
N GLU A 270 -2.51 -1.44 7.07
CA GLU A 270 -2.09 -2.57 7.89
C GLU A 270 -3.14 -3.67 7.86
N LEU A 271 -2.71 -4.87 7.45
CA LEU A 271 -3.53 -6.07 7.48
C LEU A 271 -3.05 -7.01 8.58
N SER A 272 -3.99 -7.63 9.29
CA SER A 272 -3.70 -8.70 10.23
C SER A 272 -3.26 -9.97 9.49
N ARG A 273 -2.34 -10.73 10.07
CA ARG A 273 -1.93 -12.06 9.57
C ARG A 273 -2.93 -13.15 9.95
N ALA A 274 -3.70 -12.93 11.02
CA ALA A 274 -4.81 -13.78 11.42
C ALA A 274 -6.14 -13.04 11.23
N ALA A 275 -7.20 -13.75 10.82
CA ALA A 275 -8.55 -13.19 10.88
C ALA A 275 -8.86 -12.70 12.30
N ARG A 276 -9.71 -11.67 12.44
CA ARG A 276 -10.33 -11.37 13.72
C ARG A 276 -11.18 -12.57 14.11
N GLY A 277 -10.60 -13.52 14.84
CA GLY A 277 -11.39 -14.51 15.55
C GLY A 277 -12.32 -13.73 16.47
N VAL A 278 -13.63 -14.00 16.39
CA VAL A 278 -14.50 -13.82 17.55
C VAL A 278 -13.71 -14.43 18.70
N GLN A 279 -13.35 -13.61 19.70
CA GLN A 279 -12.62 -14.13 20.85
C GLN A 279 -13.39 -15.37 21.30
N PRO A 280 -12.80 -16.59 21.29
CA PRO A 280 -13.42 -17.65 22.03
C PRO A 280 -13.50 -17.08 23.44
N LEU A 281 -14.71 -17.00 24.01
CA LEU A 281 -14.94 -16.64 25.41
C LEU A 281 -13.80 -17.27 26.21
N GLY A 282 -12.84 -16.43 26.61
CA GLY A 282 -11.48 -16.88 26.84
C GLY A 282 -11.45 -17.94 27.92
N LEU A 283 -10.36 -18.69 27.99
CA LEU A 283 -10.07 -19.63 29.09
C LEU A 283 -10.42 -19.07 30.49
N ALA A 284 -10.46 -17.75 30.68
CA ALA A 284 -10.99 -17.08 31.88
C ALA A 284 -12.49 -17.35 32.16
N ALA A 285 -13.37 -17.35 31.15
CA ALA A 285 -14.79 -17.70 31.29
C ALA A 285 -14.96 -19.21 31.58
N ALA A 286 -14.16 -20.06 30.94
CA ALA A 286 -14.13 -21.50 31.22
C ALA A 286 -13.59 -21.79 32.63
N LEU A 287 -12.55 -21.08 33.09
CA LEU A 287 -12.04 -21.19 34.46
C LEU A 287 -13.05 -20.65 35.50
N LEU A 288 -13.77 -19.56 35.21
CA LEU A 288 -14.83 -19.08 36.09
C LEU A 288 -15.97 -20.10 36.23
N LEU A 289 -16.36 -20.76 35.13
CA LEU A 289 -17.35 -21.83 35.14
C LEU A 289 -16.87 -23.07 35.92
N LEU A 290 -15.59 -23.43 35.82
CA LEU A 290 -15.00 -24.53 36.59
C LEU A 290 -14.86 -24.21 38.09
N LEU A 291 -14.62 -22.95 38.46
CA LEU A 291 -14.56 -22.50 39.86
C LEU A 291 -15.95 -22.42 40.52
N LEU A 292 -17.01 -22.22 39.73
CA LEU A 292 -18.40 -22.24 40.20
C LEU A 292 -19.00 -23.65 40.33
N LEU A 293 -18.27 -24.69 39.88
CA LEU A 293 -18.70 -26.10 39.89
C LEU A 293 -17.93 -26.95 40.92
N LEU A 294 -17.04 -26.36 41.73
CA LEU A 294 -16.38 -27.03 42.84
C LEU A 294 -17.25 -26.90 44.12
N PRO A 295 -17.59 -28.00 44.80
CA PRO A 295 -18.46 -28.01 45.99
C PRO A 295 -17.81 -27.41 47.24
#